data_AF-A0A9W9Y0M2-F1
#
_entry.id   AF-A0A9W9Y0M2-F1
#
_cell.length_a   1.000
_cell.length_b   1.000
_cell.length_c   1.000
_cell.angle_alpha   90.00
_cell.angle_beta   90.00
_cell.angle_gamma   90.00
#
_symmetry.space_group_name_H-M   'P 1'
#
loop_
_entity.id
_entity.type
_entity.pdbx_description
1 polymer ?
#
loop_
_entity_poly.entity_id
_entity_poly.type
_entity_poly.pdbx_seq_one_letter_code
_entity_poly.pdbx_strand_id
1 'polypeptide(L)'
;MASSQSSSSSICPQAGFNDGDQQSLPQVDTLISYLLGAKRSLSSITHVWRANEIVTASHTALEKSVVVCSRTGFLRRGLNGQLRLLYDVRTEVEQISYRGRDEFSMALKNLDAADARLRNTLDLLRRTIVHASFRPGDEEQKSLHDFVDERGVEELHASLKASIDRTNTARAELDTSNREFDDELQATRQSLRHYHTATKLASSRLSITSSSSSTSDSGLLTLSSMPGQIQSLEAHAQEMAILLEALVRHFDLCVTAVKHTDGGGAVAQSITGDMPTGVDGSNDGMPNIGAEINANLNAPLDPMTEAEYQEMVAVLIKDAPEADDVVMEIQDRINEMESIFEVVQAQRDALLSISKATIEVHSHLSSLASSRLPRYISQAHNFTRVWLEENDRIKSGLAELTDLHSLYDGFLNAYDSLLLEVARRRHVRQRVEKVLRETRHKLDQLHDEDASARDTFRVEQGDFLPSDIWPGVGLAPMQVQFLRLSGGHLDKDTVAHEAPEGPSVYEHTGTAKAGVSDGSSEGEQIPDLPRGLVEEAYARAKARSQVVPQMHSS
;
A
#
# COMPACT_ATOMS: atom_id res chain seq x y z
N MET A 1 66.45 -17.91 4.61
CA MET A 1 67.87 -17.53 4.76
C MET A 1 68.01 -16.79 6.09
N ALA A 2 69.13 -17.04 6.81
CA ALA A 2 69.44 -16.75 8.23
C ALA A 2 68.69 -17.67 9.22
N SER A 3 69.25 -18.73 9.85
CA SER A 3 70.53 -18.99 10.55
C SER A 3 70.72 -18.07 11.76
N SER A 4 70.46 -18.53 13.00
CA SER A 4 71.40 -19.16 13.95
C SER A 4 70.81 -18.87 15.37
N GLN A 5 70.98 -19.58 16.48
CA GLN A 5 71.88 -20.65 16.91
C GLN A 5 71.33 -21.23 18.22
N SER A 6 71.52 -22.52 18.41
CA SER A 6 71.31 -23.29 19.62
C SER A 6 72.30 -22.89 20.73
N SER A 7 71.88 -23.02 21.99
CA SER A 7 72.80 -23.02 23.14
C SER A 7 72.26 -23.95 24.22
N SER A 8 72.52 -25.24 24.03
CA SER A 8 72.38 -26.28 25.03
C SER A 8 73.63 -26.24 25.92
N SER A 9 73.48 -25.82 27.17
CA SER A 9 74.55 -25.91 28.17
C SER A 9 74.62 -27.34 28.72
N SER A 10 75.59 -28.10 28.21
CA SER A 10 76.01 -29.39 28.77
C SER A 10 76.87 -29.14 30.01
N ILE A 11 76.37 -29.53 31.18
CA ILE A 11 77.16 -29.71 32.40
C ILE A 11 76.98 -31.16 32.84
N CYS A 12 78.01 -31.97 32.59
CA CYS A 12 78.23 -33.21 33.32
C CYS A 12 78.76 -32.88 34.71
N PRO A 13 78.32 -33.64 35.73
CA PRO A 13 79.27 -34.21 36.66
C PRO A 13 79.25 -35.74 36.56
N GLN A 14 80.46 -36.28 36.67
CA GLN A 14 80.79 -37.70 36.63
C GLN A 14 79.98 -38.52 37.62
N ALA A 15 79.44 -39.64 37.12
CA ALA A 15 78.98 -40.75 37.92
C ALA A 15 80.17 -41.39 38.65
N GLY A 16 80.27 -41.12 39.95
CA GLY A 16 80.90 -42.02 40.91
C GLY A 16 79.88 -43.09 41.28
N PHE A 17 80.08 -44.31 40.76
CA PHE A 17 79.44 -45.51 41.28
C PHE A 17 79.94 -45.72 42.71
N ASN A 18 79.09 -45.40 43.69
CA ASN A 18 79.23 -45.92 45.05
C ASN A 18 78.17 -47.00 45.26
N ASP A 19 78.71 -48.20 45.43
CA ASP A 19 78.09 -49.45 45.77
C ASP A 19 77.62 -49.41 47.23
N GLY A 20 76.43 -49.95 47.51
CA GLY A 20 75.96 -50.26 48.86
C GLY A 20 75.11 -49.19 49.57
N ASP A 21 73.85 -49.06 49.18
CA ASP A 21 72.78 -48.68 50.12
C ASP A 21 71.73 -49.79 50.11
N GLN A 22 71.66 -50.54 51.21
CA GLN A 22 70.58 -51.47 51.48
C GLN A 22 69.26 -50.69 51.50
N GLN A 23 68.37 -50.98 50.57
CA GLN A 23 66.97 -50.55 50.63
C GLN A 23 66.34 -51.13 51.90
N SER A 24 66.36 -50.36 52.99
CA SER A 24 65.56 -50.66 54.17
C SER A 24 64.09 -50.62 53.75
N LEU A 25 63.34 -51.70 53.99
CA LEU A 25 61.88 -51.71 53.84
C LEU A 25 61.31 -50.43 54.47
N PRO A 26 60.41 -49.71 53.78
CA PRO A 26 59.80 -48.51 54.35
C PRO A 26 59.07 -48.84 55.64
N GLN A 27 59.24 -47.99 56.65
CA GLN A 27 58.50 -48.10 57.90
C GLN A 27 57.00 -47.94 57.64
N VAL A 28 56.19 -48.61 58.47
CA VAL A 28 54.72 -48.58 58.43
C VAL A 28 54.17 -47.14 58.37
N ASP A 29 54.82 -46.20 59.05
CA ASP A 29 54.46 -44.78 59.05
C ASP A 29 54.55 -44.13 57.65
N THR A 30 55.52 -44.54 56.82
CA THR A 30 55.68 -44.04 55.45
C THR A 30 54.57 -44.56 54.53
N LEU A 31 54.20 -45.84 54.66
CA LEU A 31 53.08 -46.43 53.91
C LEU A 31 51.73 -45.81 54.30
N ILE A 32 51.53 -45.50 55.59
CA ILE A 32 50.34 -44.77 56.06
C ILE A 32 50.32 -43.36 55.46
N SER A 33 51.47 -42.68 55.36
CA SER A 33 51.55 -41.36 54.74
C SER A 33 51.18 -41.38 53.25
N TYR A 34 51.63 -42.39 52.51
CA TYR A 34 51.25 -42.59 51.10
C TYR A 34 49.76 -42.92 50.96
N LEU A 35 49.19 -43.74 51.84
CA LEU A 35 47.76 -44.05 51.84
C LEU A 35 46.90 -42.82 52.15
N LEU A 36 47.34 -41.94 53.07
CA LEU A 36 46.66 -40.66 53.34
C LEU A 36 46.79 -39.68 52.16
N GLY A 37 47.94 -39.63 51.50
CA GLY A 37 48.18 -38.84 50.28
C GLY A 37 47.32 -39.31 49.10
N ALA A 38 47.24 -40.62 48.88
CA ALA A 38 46.38 -41.24 47.88
C ALA A 38 44.89 -40.99 48.18
N LYS A 39 44.45 -41.12 49.44
CA LYS A 39 43.08 -40.78 49.87
C LYS A 39 42.72 -39.33 49.58
N ARG A 40 43.65 -38.40 49.87
CA ARG A 40 43.46 -36.97 49.55
C ARG A 40 43.37 -36.75 48.05
N SER A 41 44.24 -37.39 47.28
CA SER A 41 44.24 -37.32 45.81
C SER A 41 42.96 -37.87 45.19
N LEU A 42 42.34 -38.88 45.82
CA LEU A 42 41.06 -39.45 45.39
C LEU A 42 39.86 -38.49 45.54
N SER A 43 40.02 -37.39 46.30
CA SER A 43 39.00 -36.32 46.33
C SER A 43 38.79 -35.64 44.96
N SER A 44 39.74 -35.81 44.03
CA SER A 44 39.63 -35.40 42.62
C SER A 44 38.47 -36.05 41.86
N ILE A 45 37.85 -37.10 42.40
CA ILE A 45 36.61 -37.70 41.88
C ILE A 45 35.49 -36.68 41.68
N THR A 46 35.45 -35.63 42.51
CA THR A 46 34.47 -34.54 42.41
C THR A 46 34.65 -33.73 41.13
N HIS A 47 35.89 -33.51 40.67
CA HIS A 47 36.19 -32.83 39.41
C HIS A 47 35.79 -33.68 38.21
N VAL A 48 36.00 -35.00 38.27
CA VAL A 48 35.56 -35.92 37.19
C VAL A 48 34.03 -36.00 37.10
N TRP A 49 33.34 -36.00 38.25
CA TRP A 49 31.88 -35.94 38.26
C TRP A 49 31.37 -34.64 37.63
N ARG A 50 32.00 -33.51 37.98
CA ARG A 50 31.72 -32.21 37.37
C ARG A 50 32.02 -32.20 35.86
N ALA A 51 33.09 -32.84 35.41
CA ALA A 51 33.42 -32.99 33.99
C ALA A 51 32.30 -33.70 33.22
N ASN A 52 31.78 -34.80 33.77
CA ASN A 52 30.66 -35.53 33.17
C ASN A 52 29.36 -34.70 33.14
N GLU A 53 29.10 -33.92 34.19
CA GLU A 53 27.98 -32.96 34.21
C GLU A 53 28.14 -31.91 33.09
N ILE A 54 29.33 -31.34 32.92
CA ILE A 54 29.64 -30.37 31.87
C ILE A 54 29.40 -30.95 30.48
N VAL A 55 29.89 -32.17 30.20
CA VAL A 55 29.68 -32.84 28.91
C VAL A 55 28.19 -33.05 28.64
N THR A 56 27.46 -33.61 29.62
CA THR A 56 26.02 -33.88 29.49
C THR A 56 25.21 -32.59 29.28
N ALA A 57 25.53 -31.53 30.03
CA ALA A 57 24.91 -30.23 29.89
C ALA A 57 25.22 -29.58 28.53
N SER A 58 26.44 -29.75 28.02
CA SER A 58 26.88 -29.22 26.72
C SER A 58 26.16 -29.90 25.55
N HIS A 59 26.01 -31.23 25.58
CA HIS A 59 25.21 -31.98 24.61
C HIS A 59 23.76 -31.51 24.59
N THR A 60 23.14 -31.40 25.77
CA THR A 60 21.77 -30.88 25.90
C THR A 60 21.65 -29.44 25.37
N ALA A 61 22.66 -28.61 25.58
CA ALA A 61 22.69 -27.25 25.04
C ALA A 61 22.81 -27.24 23.51
N LEU A 62 23.59 -28.14 22.92
CA LEU A 62 23.72 -28.29 21.46
C LEU A 62 22.40 -28.70 20.83
N GLU A 63 21.75 -29.76 21.34
CA GLU A 63 20.47 -30.24 20.83
C GLU A 63 19.42 -29.12 20.81
N LYS A 64 19.28 -28.39 21.93
CA LYS A 64 18.37 -27.24 22.02
C LYS A 64 18.75 -26.14 21.03
N SER A 65 20.04 -25.85 20.89
CA SER A 65 20.54 -24.82 19.98
C SER A 65 20.29 -25.16 18.50
N VAL A 66 20.44 -26.42 18.11
CA VAL A 66 20.15 -26.92 16.75
C VAL A 66 18.67 -26.77 16.43
N VAL A 67 17.78 -27.16 17.36
CA VAL A 67 16.33 -27.02 17.19
C VAL A 67 15.93 -25.54 17.07
N VAL A 68 16.50 -24.66 17.90
CA VAL A 68 16.21 -23.22 17.85
C VAL A 68 16.71 -22.62 16.53
N CYS A 69 17.96 -22.89 16.12
CA CYS A 69 18.52 -22.40 14.86
C CYS A 69 17.69 -22.82 13.64
N SER A 70 17.28 -24.08 13.57
CA SER A 70 16.47 -24.57 12.44
C SER A 70 15.10 -23.88 12.39
N ARG A 71 14.42 -23.73 13.54
CA ARG A 71 13.14 -23.00 13.65
C ARG A 71 13.28 -21.53 13.30
N THR A 72 14.28 -20.85 13.85
CA THR A 72 14.55 -19.43 13.56
C THR A 72 14.90 -19.22 12.09
N GLY A 73 15.69 -20.14 11.50
CA GLY A 73 16.04 -20.11 10.08
C GLY A 73 14.82 -20.29 9.17
N PHE A 74 13.94 -21.25 9.48
CA PHE A 74 12.67 -21.43 8.78
C PHE A 74 11.79 -20.18 8.88
N LEU A 75 11.59 -19.65 10.10
CA LEU A 75 10.79 -18.47 10.33
C LEU A 75 11.33 -17.26 9.56
N ARG A 76 12.65 -17.05 9.55
CA ARG A 76 13.27 -15.96 8.79
C ARG A 76 13.02 -16.05 7.29
N ARG A 77 13.07 -17.25 6.70
CA ARG A 77 12.72 -17.43 5.28
C ARG A 77 11.25 -17.09 5.03
N GLY A 78 10.36 -17.53 5.91
CA GLY A 78 8.94 -17.18 5.89
C GLY A 78 8.70 -15.67 5.98
N LEU A 79 9.35 -14.99 6.93
CA LEU A 79 9.24 -13.54 7.13
C LEU A 79 9.70 -12.74 5.90
N ASN A 80 10.79 -13.15 5.25
CA ASN A 80 11.22 -12.51 4.01
C ASN A 80 10.21 -12.72 2.87
N GLY A 81 9.60 -13.92 2.79
CA GLY A 81 8.53 -14.20 1.83
C GLY A 81 7.29 -13.34 2.08
N GLN A 82 6.85 -13.23 3.33
CA GLN A 82 5.72 -12.38 3.72
C GLN A 82 6.01 -10.89 3.46
N LEU A 83 7.23 -10.43 3.75
CA LEU A 83 7.61 -9.05 3.46
C LEU A 83 7.59 -8.76 1.96
N ARG A 84 8.05 -9.70 1.12
CA ARG A 84 7.94 -9.57 -0.34
C ARG A 84 6.48 -9.46 -0.78
N LEU A 85 5.60 -10.33 -0.28
CA LEU A 85 4.18 -10.27 -0.58
C LEU A 85 3.55 -8.92 -0.19
N LEU A 86 3.93 -8.36 0.96
CA LEU A 86 3.44 -7.04 1.37
C LEU A 86 3.94 -5.91 0.46
N TYR A 87 5.18 -5.99 -0.04
CA TYR A 87 5.66 -5.05 -1.05
C TYR A 87 4.89 -5.20 -2.38
N ASP A 88 4.54 -6.42 -2.77
CA ASP A 88 3.71 -6.65 -3.94
C ASP A 88 2.32 -6.01 -3.76
N VAL A 89 1.67 -6.23 -2.61
CA VAL A 89 0.38 -5.56 -2.27
C VAL A 89 0.53 -4.05 -2.26
N ARG A 90 1.61 -3.52 -1.69
CA ARG A 90 1.87 -2.07 -1.66
C ARG A 90 1.99 -1.49 -3.07
N THR A 91 2.65 -2.21 -3.96
CA THR A 91 2.82 -1.83 -5.37
C THR A 91 1.46 -1.78 -6.08
N GLU A 92 0.61 -2.78 -5.87
CA GLU A 92 -0.75 -2.79 -6.43
C GLU A 92 -1.61 -1.62 -5.92
N VAL A 93 -1.57 -1.34 -4.61
CA VAL A 93 -2.26 -0.17 -4.03
C VAL A 93 -1.72 1.14 -4.62
N GLU A 94 -0.42 1.23 -4.88
CA GLU A 94 0.17 2.39 -5.54
C GLU A 94 -0.33 2.55 -6.97
N GLN A 95 -0.40 1.46 -7.74
CA GLN A 95 -0.90 1.47 -9.11
C GLN A 95 -2.37 1.94 -9.17
N ILE A 96 -3.22 1.48 -8.25
CA ILE A 96 -4.61 1.95 -8.13
C ILE A 96 -4.64 3.47 -7.90
N SER A 97 -3.79 3.96 -7.01
CA SER A 97 -3.67 5.38 -6.71
C SER A 97 -3.21 6.20 -7.93
N TYR A 98 -2.17 5.75 -8.65
CA TYR A 98 -1.71 6.41 -9.87
C TYR A 98 -2.76 6.43 -10.96
N ARG A 99 -3.40 5.30 -11.24
CA ARG A 99 -4.45 5.20 -12.25
C ARG A 99 -5.61 6.15 -11.94
N GLY A 100 -6.11 6.16 -10.71
CA GLY A 100 -7.17 7.08 -10.32
C GLY A 100 -6.77 8.55 -10.40
N ARG A 101 -5.49 8.90 -10.17
CA ARG A 101 -4.99 10.28 -10.36
C ARG A 101 -4.93 10.68 -11.82
N ASP A 102 -4.47 9.79 -12.69
CA ASP A 102 -4.37 10.06 -14.12
C ASP A 102 -5.76 10.23 -14.75
N GLU A 103 -6.68 9.31 -14.47
CA GLU A 103 -8.06 9.39 -14.95
C GLU A 103 -8.76 10.67 -14.44
N PHE A 104 -8.56 11.05 -13.16
CA PHE A 104 -9.09 12.31 -12.62
C PHE A 104 -8.48 13.54 -13.30
N SER A 105 -7.18 13.53 -13.58
CA SER A 105 -6.53 14.64 -14.29
C SER A 105 -7.11 14.82 -15.69
N MET A 106 -7.38 13.72 -16.40
CA MET A 106 -8.04 13.78 -17.71
C MET A 106 -9.48 14.30 -17.61
N ALA A 107 -10.25 13.82 -16.63
CA ALA A 107 -11.61 14.29 -16.41
C ALA A 107 -11.67 15.79 -16.11
N LEU A 108 -10.75 16.31 -15.28
CA LEU A 108 -10.65 17.73 -14.96
C LEU A 108 -10.32 18.58 -16.20
N LYS A 109 -9.37 18.14 -17.04
CA LYS A 109 -9.05 18.84 -18.30
C LYS A 109 -10.25 18.94 -19.23
N ASN A 110 -11.04 17.86 -19.34
CA ASN A 110 -12.25 17.85 -20.16
C ASN A 110 -13.32 18.78 -19.60
N LEU A 111 -13.45 18.83 -18.27
CA LEU A 111 -14.37 19.72 -17.58
C LEU A 111 -14.00 21.19 -17.77
N ASP A 112 -12.73 21.55 -17.56
CA ASP A 112 -12.21 22.91 -17.76
C ASP A 112 -12.43 23.37 -19.21
N ALA A 113 -12.23 22.47 -20.18
CA ALA A 113 -12.46 22.77 -21.59
C ALA A 113 -13.94 23.02 -21.91
N ALA A 114 -14.86 22.26 -21.29
CA ALA A 114 -16.30 22.47 -21.48
C ALA A 114 -16.81 23.74 -20.81
N ASP A 115 -16.37 24.00 -19.57
CA ASP A 115 -16.68 25.24 -18.84
C ASP A 115 -16.14 26.48 -19.58
N ALA A 116 -14.93 26.42 -20.13
CA ALA A 116 -14.39 27.50 -20.96
C ALA A 116 -15.25 27.79 -22.20
N ARG A 117 -15.79 26.76 -22.85
CA ARG A 117 -16.71 26.92 -23.99
C ARG A 117 -18.02 27.58 -23.57
N LEU A 118 -18.61 27.11 -22.46
CA LEU A 118 -19.86 27.66 -21.93
C LEU A 118 -19.70 29.13 -21.53
N ARG A 119 -18.62 29.47 -20.82
CA ARG A 119 -18.31 30.87 -20.43
C ARG A 119 -18.16 31.78 -21.65
N ASN A 120 -17.50 31.32 -22.70
CA ASN A 120 -17.40 32.07 -23.95
C ASN A 120 -18.78 32.35 -24.58
N THR A 121 -19.67 31.35 -24.60
CA THR A 121 -21.06 31.56 -25.08
C THR A 121 -21.87 32.51 -24.20
N LEU A 122 -21.73 32.43 -22.87
CA LEU A 122 -22.39 33.36 -21.94
C LEU A 122 -21.85 34.79 -22.11
N ASP A 123 -20.55 34.95 -22.31
CA ASP A 123 -19.95 36.26 -22.60
C ASP A 123 -20.43 36.84 -23.94
N LEU A 124 -20.62 36.00 -24.96
CA LEU A 124 -21.27 36.43 -26.20
C LEU A 124 -22.70 36.91 -25.92
N LEU A 125 -23.49 36.13 -25.18
CA LEU A 125 -24.86 36.49 -24.81
C LEU A 125 -24.94 37.81 -24.05
N ARG A 126 -23.98 38.10 -23.16
CA ARG A 126 -23.89 39.36 -22.42
C ARG A 126 -23.55 40.55 -23.31
N ARG A 127 -22.73 40.35 -24.35
CA ARG A 127 -22.32 41.40 -25.29
C ARG A 127 -23.41 41.71 -26.33
N THR A 128 -24.30 40.77 -26.62
CA THR A 128 -25.39 40.93 -27.59
C THR A 128 -26.57 41.67 -26.98
N ILE A 129 -26.65 42.97 -27.24
CA ILE A 129 -27.75 43.84 -26.80
C ILE A 129 -28.99 43.57 -27.66
N VAL A 130 -30.14 43.34 -27.00
CA VAL A 130 -31.40 43.18 -27.74
C VAL A 130 -31.91 44.54 -28.21
N HIS A 131 -32.23 44.63 -29.51
CA HIS A 131 -32.64 45.88 -30.15
C HIS A 131 -33.93 46.48 -29.54
N ALA A 132 -33.96 47.80 -29.39
CA ALA A 132 -35.04 48.54 -28.73
C ALA A 132 -36.42 48.33 -29.38
N SER A 133 -36.48 48.11 -30.70
CA SER A 133 -37.76 47.89 -31.41
C SER A 133 -38.48 46.59 -31.03
N PHE A 134 -37.83 45.66 -30.31
CA PHE A 134 -38.48 44.47 -29.76
C PHE A 134 -39.07 44.68 -28.37
N ARG A 135 -39.01 45.91 -27.84
CA ARG A 135 -39.46 46.24 -26.49
C ARG A 135 -40.49 47.34 -26.48
N PRO A 136 -41.38 47.34 -25.46
CA PRO A 136 -42.18 48.52 -25.15
C PRO A 136 -41.26 49.69 -24.76
N GLY A 137 -41.66 50.92 -25.10
CA GLY A 137 -40.81 52.12 -25.10
C GLY A 137 -40.23 52.58 -23.75
N ASP A 138 -40.64 51.95 -22.64
CA ASP A 138 -40.29 52.36 -21.27
C ASP A 138 -39.29 51.42 -20.55
N GLU A 139 -38.73 50.40 -21.22
CA GLU A 139 -37.78 49.45 -20.60
C GLU A 139 -36.29 49.77 -20.82
N GLU A 140 -35.45 49.50 -19.81
CA GLU A 140 -33.98 49.61 -19.87
C GLU A 140 -33.33 48.68 -20.91
N GLN A 141 -32.07 48.97 -21.29
CA GLN A 141 -31.29 48.12 -22.18
C GLN A 141 -31.00 46.77 -21.52
N LYS A 142 -31.60 45.70 -22.07
CA LYS A 142 -31.38 44.30 -21.69
C LYS A 142 -30.45 43.62 -22.70
N SER A 143 -29.64 42.70 -22.20
CA SER A 143 -28.84 41.81 -23.03
C SER A 143 -29.59 40.51 -23.32
N LEU A 144 -29.17 39.71 -24.30
CA LEU A 144 -29.74 38.36 -24.49
C LEU A 144 -29.56 37.50 -23.24
N HIS A 145 -28.47 37.75 -22.50
CA HIS A 145 -28.22 37.13 -21.20
C HIS A 145 -29.35 37.32 -20.17
N ASP A 146 -30.06 38.46 -20.18
CA ASP A 146 -31.11 38.75 -19.19
C ASP A 146 -32.37 37.89 -19.38
N PHE A 147 -32.45 37.17 -20.50
CA PHE A 147 -33.51 36.22 -20.82
C PHE A 147 -33.13 34.77 -20.49
N VAL A 148 -31.92 34.56 -19.96
CA VAL A 148 -31.36 33.26 -19.62
C VAL A 148 -31.33 33.08 -18.10
N ASP A 149 -31.71 31.90 -17.62
CA ASP A 149 -31.61 31.55 -16.20
C ASP A 149 -30.23 30.94 -15.88
N GLU A 150 -29.41 31.67 -15.12
CA GLU A 150 -28.08 31.20 -14.70
C GLU A 150 -28.13 30.19 -13.54
N ARG A 151 -29.28 30.03 -12.86
CA ARG A 151 -29.38 29.18 -11.66
C ARG A 151 -28.98 27.73 -11.93
N GLY A 152 -29.38 27.18 -13.08
CA GLY A 152 -29.00 25.82 -13.47
C GLY A 152 -27.48 25.66 -13.69
N VAL A 153 -26.80 26.72 -14.13
CA VAL A 153 -25.34 26.73 -14.32
C VAL A 153 -24.63 26.77 -12.97
N GLU A 154 -25.12 27.61 -12.05
CA GLU A 154 -24.58 27.73 -10.70
C GLU A 154 -24.74 26.44 -9.89
N GLU A 155 -25.92 25.81 -9.97
CA GLU A 155 -26.20 24.52 -9.33
C GLU A 155 -25.29 23.41 -9.89
N LEU A 156 -25.12 23.36 -11.21
CA LEU A 156 -24.23 22.40 -11.87
C LEU A 156 -22.76 22.61 -11.45
N HIS A 157 -22.29 23.86 -11.42
CA HIS A 157 -20.95 24.20 -10.93
C HIS A 157 -20.76 23.83 -9.46
N ALA A 158 -21.75 24.09 -8.60
CA ALA A 158 -21.69 23.73 -7.19
C ALA A 158 -21.64 22.19 -7.00
N SER A 159 -22.44 21.45 -7.77
CA SER A 159 -22.46 19.98 -7.77
C SER A 159 -21.11 19.39 -8.21
N LEU A 160 -20.58 19.85 -9.34
CA LEU A 160 -19.27 19.44 -9.87
C LEU A 160 -18.14 19.75 -8.89
N LYS A 161 -18.17 20.93 -8.26
CA LYS A 161 -17.20 21.32 -7.24
C LYS A 161 -17.26 20.38 -6.03
N ALA A 162 -18.46 20.04 -5.56
CA ALA A 162 -18.62 19.08 -4.47
C ALA A 162 -18.08 17.69 -4.83
N SER A 163 -18.26 17.23 -6.08
CA SER A 163 -17.67 15.97 -6.57
C SER A 163 -16.14 16.00 -6.63
N ILE A 164 -15.56 17.12 -7.05
CA ILE A 164 -14.11 17.36 -7.04
C ILE A 164 -13.56 17.34 -5.61
N ASP A 165 -14.23 18.04 -4.68
CA ASP A 165 -13.80 18.13 -3.28
C ASP A 165 -13.84 16.76 -2.57
N ARG A 166 -14.90 15.95 -2.83
CA ARG A 166 -14.98 14.57 -2.31
C ARG A 166 -13.88 13.68 -2.87
N THR A 167 -13.58 13.78 -4.17
CA THR A 167 -12.49 13.03 -4.80
C THR A 167 -11.12 13.42 -4.23
N ASN A 168 -10.89 14.73 -4.03
CA ASN A 168 -9.66 15.23 -3.43
C ASN A 168 -9.51 14.80 -1.96
N THR A 169 -10.61 14.78 -1.20
CA THR A 169 -10.62 14.28 0.19
C THR A 169 -10.26 12.80 0.23
N ALA A 170 -10.93 11.97 -0.57
CA ALA A 170 -10.64 10.54 -0.64
C ALA A 170 -9.18 10.25 -1.09
N ARG A 171 -8.64 11.08 -2.00
CA ARG A 171 -7.22 11.02 -2.39
C ARG A 171 -6.30 11.34 -1.22
N ALA A 172 -6.54 12.41 -0.49
CA ALA A 172 -5.70 12.82 0.64
C ALA A 172 -5.67 11.75 1.75
N GLU A 173 -6.81 11.11 2.01
CA GLU A 173 -6.90 9.98 2.93
C GLU A 173 -6.11 8.76 2.43
N LEU A 174 -6.24 8.40 1.14
CA LEU A 174 -5.46 7.32 0.54
C LEU A 174 -3.94 7.61 0.60
N ASP A 175 -3.53 8.84 0.34
CA ASP A 175 -2.11 9.24 0.39
C ASP A 175 -1.55 9.14 1.80
N THR A 176 -2.33 9.53 2.79
CA THR A 176 -1.97 9.40 4.21
C THR A 176 -1.84 7.91 4.59
N SER A 177 -2.82 7.11 4.20
CA SER A 177 -2.84 5.66 4.38
C SER A 177 -1.62 4.97 3.74
N ASN A 178 -1.23 5.38 2.53
CA ASN A 178 -0.07 4.84 1.82
C ASN A 178 1.25 5.20 2.51
N ARG A 179 1.40 6.43 3.03
CA ARG A 179 2.59 6.82 3.79
C ARG A 179 2.72 6.02 5.08
N GLU A 180 1.61 5.84 5.82
CA GLU A 180 1.59 5.01 7.03
C GLU A 180 2.00 3.57 6.71
N PHE A 181 1.53 3.01 5.59
CA PHE A 181 1.92 1.66 5.17
C PHE A 181 3.41 1.59 4.82
N ASP A 182 3.95 2.59 4.11
CA ASP A 182 5.38 2.66 3.78
C ASP A 182 6.27 2.77 5.03
N ASP A 183 5.88 3.61 6.00
CA ASP A 183 6.58 3.78 7.26
C ASP A 183 6.64 2.45 8.05
N GLU A 184 5.54 1.70 8.07
CA GLU A 184 5.46 0.40 8.74
C GLU A 184 6.29 -0.70 8.05
N LEU A 185 6.30 -0.71 6.71
CA LEU A 185 7.16 -1.61 5.93
C LEU A 185 8.63 -1.28 6.16
N GLN A 186 8.98 0.00 6.19
CA GLN A 186 10.34 0.45 6.45
C GLN A 186 10.77 0.11 7.88
N ALA A 187 9.92 0.33 8.88
CA ALA A 187 10.18 -0.03 10.27
C ALA A 187 10.41 -1.54 10.42
N THR A 188 9.55 -2.38 9.83
CA THR A 188 9.70 -3.84 9.86
C THR A 188 11.00 -4.29 9.19
N ARG A 189 11.34 -3.70 8.04
CA ARG A 189 12.59 -3.97 7.34
C ARG A 189 13.81 -3.55 8.15
N GLN A 190 13.74 -2.40 8.83
CA GLN A 190 14.80 -1.93 9.71
C GLN A 190 14.97 -2.89 10.89
N SER A 191 13.90 -3.32 11.57
CA SER A 191 13.97 -4.29 12.66
C SER A 191 14.62 -5.60 12.20
N LEU A 192 14.25 -6.12 11.02
CA LEU A 192 14.86 -7.33 10.45
C LEU A 192 16.35 -7.13 10.12
N ARG A 193 16.76 -5.94 9.66
CA ARG A 193 18.17 -5.60 9.41
C ARG A 193 18.98 -5.45 10.69
N HIS A 194 18.48 -4.73 11.71
CA HIS A 194 19.16 -4.58 13.00
C HIS A 194 19.38 -5.93 13.67
N TYR A 195 18.38 -6.81 13.56
CA TYR A 195 18.50 -8.19 14.02
C TYR A 195 19.56 -8.98 13.22
N HIS A 196 19.57 -8.84 11.89
CA HIS A 196 20.57 -9.51 11.06
C HIS A 196 22.00 -9.04 11.36
N THR A 197 22.20 -7.74 11.60
CA THR A 197 23.51 -7.20 11.99
C THR A 197 23.91 -7.69 13.38
N ALA A 198 22.99 -7.71 14.36
CA ALA A 198 23.25 -8.27 15.68
C ALA A 198 23.65 -9.76 15.62
N THR A 199 22.96 -10.54 14.79
CA THR A 199 23.28 -11.96 14.54
C THR A 199 24.67 -12.13 13.92
N LYS A 200 25.01 -11.30 12.93
CA LYS A 200 26.33 -11.32 12.30
C LYS A 200 27.44 -10.93 13.28
N LEU A 201 27.19 -9.94 14.13
CA LEU A 201 28.14 -9.49 15.15
C LEU A 201 28.38 -10.56 16.22
N ALA A 202 27.32 -11.22 16.70
CA ALA A 202 27.42 -12.36 17.60
C ALA A 202 28.25 -13.49 16.98
N SER A 203 28.06 -13.77 15.68
CA SER A 203 28.85 -14.78 14.95
C SER A 203 30.32 -14.39 14.81
N SER A 204 30.62 -13.11 14.55
CA SER A 204 31.99 -12.62 14.38
C SER A 204 32.79 -12.52 15.68
N ARG A 205 32.12 -12.30 16.83
CA ARG A 205 32.79 -12.29 18.14
C ARG A 205 33.21 -13.68 18.62
N LEU A 206 32.57 -14.72 18.10
CA LEU A 206 32.84 -16.13 18.43
C LEU A 206 33.80 -16.80 17.43
N SER A 207 33.97 -16.23 16.23
CA SER A 207 34.94 -16.68 15.21
C SER A 207 36.22 -15.83 15.26
N ILE A 208 37.07 -16.02 16.28
CA ILE A 208 38.41 -15.41 16.31
C ILE A 208 39.43 -16.25 15.51
N THR A 209 39.06 -17.45 15.08
CA THR A 209 39.95 -18.39 14.38
C THR A 209 39.29 -18.97 13.12
N SER A 210 39.14 -18.18 12.06
CA SER A 210 39.12 -18.66 10.66
C SER A 210 38.89 -17.51 9.68
N SER A 211 39.96 -17.11 9.01
CA SER A 211 39.93 -16.18 7.88
C SER A 211 39.57 -16.95 6.61
N SER A 212 38.28 -17.04 6.27
CA SER A 212 37.88 -17.46 4.92
C SER A 212 36.68 -16.65 4.44
N SER A 213 36.96 -15.74 3.50
CA SER A 213 36.00 -14.98 2.74
C SER A 213 35.31 -15.88 1.70
N SER A 214 34.10 -16.33 2.00
CA SER A 214 33.19 -16.84 0.98
C SER A 214 31.82 -16.19 1.13
N THR A 215 31.55 -15.27 0.20
CA THR A 215 30.24 -14.69 -0.06
C THR A 215 29.34 -15.80 -0.61
N SER A 216 28.49 -16.40 0.22
CA SER A 216 27.13 -16.88 -0.11
C SER A 216 26.56 -17.66 1.08
N ASP A 217 25.31 -17.33 1.43
CA ASP A 217 24.44 -18.03 2.38
C ASP A 217 24.79 -17.93 3.89
N SER A 218 24.88 -16.69 4.38
CA SER A 218 24.96 -16.37 5.82
C SER A 218 23.63 -16.65 6.52
N GLY A 219 23.38 -17.91 6.83
CA GLY A 219 22.22 -18.30 7.64
C GLY A 219 22.48 -19.31 8.74
N LEU A 220 23.60 -20.03 8.69
CA LEU A 220 23.83 -21.25 9.47
C LEU A 220 25.22 -21.31 10.16
N LEU A 221 25.93 -20.18 10.23
CA LEU A 221 27.34 -20.13 10.65
C LEU A 221 27.57 -19.86 12.15
N THR A 222 26.58 -20.13 13.00
CA THR A 222 26.78 -20.10 14.46
C THR A 222 27.05 -21.48 15.03
N LEU A 223 26.51 -22.56 14.46
CA LEU A 223 26.68 -23.91 15.02
C LEU A 223 27.99 -24.62 14.61
N SER A 224 28.85 -24.05 13.76
CA SER A 224 30.03 -24.79 13.28
C SER A 224 31.12 -24.99 14.34
N SER A 225 31.20 -24.13 15.36
CA SER A 225 32.21 -24.22 16.43
C SER A 225 31.77 -25.12 17.59
N MET A 226 30.48 -25.16 17.91
CA MET A 226 29.95 -25.83 19.10
C MET A 226 30.18 -27.36 19.10
N PRO A 227 30.00 -28.11 17.98
CA PRO A 227 30.34 -29.53 17.92
C PRO A 227 31.84 -29.79 18.16
N GLY A 228 32.73 -28.93 17.64
CA GLY A 228 34.17 -29.07 17.87
C GLY A 228 34.55 -28.81 19.33
N GLN A 229 33.90 -27.83 19.98
CA GLN A 229 34.05 -27.57 21.40
C GLN A 229 33.57 -28.74 22.26
N ILE A 230 32.47 -29.39 21.88
CA ILE A 230 31.94 -30.56 22.60
C ILE A 230 32.86 -31.78 22.44
N GLN A 231 33.41 -32.02 21.25
CA GLN A 231 34.43 -33.06 21.07
C GLN A 231 35.67 -32.82 21.94
N SER A 232 36.08 -31.56 22.12
CA SER A 232 37.15 -31.20 23.05
C SER A 232 36.79 -31.50 24.51
N LEU A 233 35.56 -31.18 24.93
CA LEU A 233 35.05 -31.50 26.26
C LEU A 233 35.01 -33.02 26.51
N GLU A 234 34.60 -33.81 25.52
CA GLU A 234 34.61 -35.27 25.58
C GLU A 234 36.03 -35.83 25.73
N ALA A 235 36.99 -35.28 24.98
CA ALA A 235 38.40 -35.67 25.09
C ALA A 235 38.97 -35.39 26.49
N HIS A 236 38.74 -34.19 27.04
CA HIS A 236 39.18 -33.86 28.40
C HIS A 236 38.50 -34.73 29.47
N ALA A 237 37.19 -35.00 29.34
CA ALA A 237 36.49 -35.88 30.26
C ALA A 237 37.02 -37.33 30.22
N GLN A 238 37.37 -37.82 29.02
CA GLN A 238 37.98 -39.14 28.86
C GLN A 238 39.38 -39.19 29.48
N GLU A 239 40.22 -38.17 29.26
CA GLU A 239 41.54 -38.05 29.89
C GLU A 239 41.43 -38.00 31.41
N MET A 240 40.53 -37.18 31.96
CA MET A 240 40.28 -37.11 33.41
C MET A 240 39.80 -38.44 34.01
N ALA A 241 39.01 -39.23 33.27
CA ALA A 241 38.58 -40.55 33.70
C ALA A 241 39.75 -41.54 33.78
N ILE A 242 40.68 -41.49 32.82
CA ILE A 242 41.90 -42.33 32.82
C ILE A 242 42.82 -41.94 34.00
N LEU A 243 42.98 -40.64 34.27
CA LEU A 243 43.77 -40.15 35.40
C LEU A 243 43.16 -40.57 36.75
N LEU A 244 41.82 -40.54 36.87
CA LEU A 244 41.13 -41.03 38.06
C LEU A 244 41.27 -42.55 38.23
N GLU A 245 41.18 -43.32 37.15
CA GLU A 245 41.42 -44.77 37.19
C GLU A 245 42.84 -45.09 37.71
N ALA A 246 43.85 -44.33 37.26
CA ALA A 246 45.22 -44.47 37.75
C ALA A 246 45.35 -44.14 39.25
N LEU A 247 44.70 -43.06 39.72
CA LEU A 247 44.68 -42.68 41.14
C LEU A 247 43.95 -43.72 42.02
N VAL A 248 42.82 -44.26 41.54
CA VAL A 248 42.07 -45.31 42.24
C VAL A 248 42.92 -46.57 42.34
N ARG A 249 43.60 -46.97 41.26
CA ARG A 249 44.52 -48.12 41.28
C ARG A 249 45.68 -47.90 42.26
N HIS A 250 46.26 -46.70 42.31
CA HIS A 250 47.30 -46.36 43.29
C HIS A 250 46.79 -46.41 44.73
N PHE A 251 45.57 -45.93 44.98
CA PHE A 251 44.92 -46.04 46.30
C PHE A 251 44.69 -47.50 46.71
N ASP A 252 44.18 -48.35 45.80
CA ASP A 252 43.97 -49.78 46.04
C ASP A 252 45.28 -50.52 46.34
N LEU A 253 46.37 -50.16 45.64
CA LEU A 253 47.72 -50.68 45.91
C LEU A 253 48.24 -50.21 47.28
N CYS A 254 48.05 -48.94 47.64
CA CYS A 254 48.38 -48.40 48.97
C CYS A 254 47.65 -49.16 50.08
N VAL A 255 46.35 -49.43 49.90
CA VAL A 255 45.52 -50.17 50.86
C VAL A 255 46.00 -51.62 51.00
N THR A 256 46.30 -52.27 49.88
CA THR A 256 46.83 -53.65 49.86
C THR A 256 48.17 -53.73 50.58
N ALA A 257 49.09 -52.79 50.31
CA ALA A 257 50.40 -52.73 50.96
C ALA A 257 50.30 -52.52 52.47
N VAL A 258 49.47 -51.59 52.94
CA VAL A 258 49.30 -51.33 54.38
C VAL A 258 48.68 -52.53 55.10
N LYS A 259 47.77 -53.27 54.46
CA LYS A 259 47.16 -54.46 55.07
C LYS A 259 48.10 -55.66 55.19
N HIS A 260 49.09 -55.79 54.32
CA HIS A 260 50.12 -56.84 54.40
C HIS A 260 51.23 -56.54 55.43
N THR A 261 51.26 -55.34 56.02
CA THR A 261 52.18 -55.01 57.13
C THR A 261 51.66 -55.49 58.49
N ASP A 262 52.55 -55.98 59.34
CA ASP A 262 52.24 -56.39 60.72
C ASP A 262 51.57 -55.24 61.51
N GLY A 263 50.28 -55.38 61.79
CA GLY A 263 49.47 -54.39 62.52
C GLY A 263 48.80 -53.29 61.66
N GLY A 264 49.12 -53.19 60.36
CA GLY A 264 48.56 -52.17 59.46
C GLY A 264 47.13 -52.43 59.00
N GLY A 265 46.63 -53.67 59.09
CA GLY A 265 45.26 -54.02 58.68
C GLY A 265 44.15 -53.26 59.42
N ALA A 266 44.31 -53.01 60.72
CA ALA A 266 43.35 -52.23 61.51
C ALA A 266 43.39 -50.72 61.18
N VAL A 267 44.56 -50.22 60.77
CA VAL A 267 44.78 -48.83 60.36
C VAL A 267 44.23 -48.58 58.95
N ALA A 268 44.43 -49.52 58.03
CA ALA A 268 43.81 -49.46 56.72
C ALA A 268 42.27 -49.44 56.84
N GLN A 269 41.69 -50.30 57.67
CA GLN A 269 40.24 -50.35 57.91
C GLN A 269 39.67 -49.05 58.50
N SER A 270 40.40 -48.39 59.41
CA SER A 270 39.94 -47.12 59.98
C SER A 270 40.00 -45.97 58.97
N ILE A 271 40.99 -45.97 58.06
CA ILE A 271 41.13 -44.91 57.06
C ILE A 271 40.19 -45.12 55.86
N THR A 272 39.95 -46.38 55.45
CA THR A 272 38.96 -46.73 54.40
C THR A 272 37.52 -46.61 54.88
N GLY A 273 37.26 -46.77 56.19
CA GLY A 273 35.95 -46.54 56.79
C GLY A 273 35.53 -45.07 56.87
N ASP A 274 36.47 -44.15 56.70
CA ASP A 274 36.27 -42.69 56.71
C ASP A 274 36.45 -42.10 55.30
N MET A 275 35.88 -42.73 54.27
CA MET A 275 35.99 -42.22 52.90
C MET A 275 35.27 -40.87 52.75
N PRO A 276 35.83 -39.89 51.99
CA PRO A 276 35.14 -38.65 51.69
C PRO A 276 33.73 -38.91 51.15
N THR A 277 32.77 -38.14 51.67
CA THR A 277 31.31 -38.19 51.45
C THR A 277 30.83 -38.10 50.00
N GLY A 278 31.73 -38.03 49.01
CA GLY A 278 31.44 -38.15 47.58
C GLY A 278 31.41 -39.60 47.06
N VAL A 279 31.89 -40.57 47.84
CA VAL A 279 31.86 -42.01 47.51
C VAL A 279 30.72 -42.75 48.24
N ASP A 280 30.21 -42.18 49.34
CA ASP A 280 28.99 -42.64 50.01
C ASP A 280 27.75 -42.05 49.30
N GLY A 281 27.14 -42.87 48.44
CA GLY A 281 25.93 -42.52 47.72
C GLY A 281 24.77 -42.13 48.65
N SER A 282 24.39 -40.86 48.62
CA SER A 282 23.10 -40.38 49.12
C SER A 282 22.47 -39.36 48.16
N ASN A 283 22.59 -39.60 46.85
CA ASN A 283 21.77 -38.96 45.83
C ASN A 283 20.97 -40.03 45.08
N ASP A 284 19.65 -39.83 45.09
CA ASP A 284 18.58 -40.75 44.73
C ASP A 284 18.57 -41.03 43.21
N GLY A 285 19.33 -42.04 42.73
CA GLY A 285 19.25 -42.44 41.31
C GLY A 285 20.28 -43.41 40.68
N MET A 286 21.33 -43.87 41.36
CA MET A 286 22.33 -44.79 40.77
C MET A 286 22.79 -45.91 41.75
N PRO A 287 23.30 -47.05 41.25
CA PRO A 287 23.68 -48.21 42.05
C PRO A 287 24.78 -47.92 43.06
N ASN A 288 24.76 -48.69 44.14
CA ASN A 288 25.54 -48.52 45.35
C ASN A 288 27.01 -48.97 45.18
N ILE A 289 27.76 -48.30 44.29
CA ILE A 289 29.14 -48.66 43.95
C ILE A 289 30.08 -48.47 45.16
N GLY A 290 29.85 -47.44 45.99
CA GLY A 290 30.66 -47.18 47.20
C GLY A 290 30.59 -48.30 48.24
N ALA A 291 29.43 -48.95 48.40
CA ALA A 291 29.26 -50.07 49.33
C ALA A 291 29.95 -51.36 48.85
N GLU A 292 29.95 -51.62 47.53
CA GLU A 292 30.66 -52.77 46.94
C GLU A 292 32.19 -52.60 46.99
N ILE A 293 32.70 -51.38 46.78
CA ILE A 293 34.14 -51.08 46.90
C ILE A 293 34.61 -51.26 48.34
N ASN A 294 33.86 -50.74 49.31
CA ASN A 294 34.17 -50.94 50.73
C ASN A 294 34.12 -52.42 51.15
N ALA A 295 33.19 -53.21 50.60
CA ALA A 295 33.11 -54.65 50.86
C ALA A 295 34.31 -55.42 50.29
N ASN A 296 34.75 -55.10 49.06
CA ASN A 296 35.91 -55.74 48.42
C ASN A 296 37.24 -55.34 49.06
N LEU A 297 37.39 -54.07 49.49
CA LEU A 297 38.54 -53.65 50.26
C LEU A 297 38.61 -54.45 51.58
N ASN A 298 37.50 -54.72 52.26
CA ASN A 298 37.51 -55.41 53.55
C ASN A 298 37.62 -56.95 53.48
N ALA A 299 37.82 -57.54 52.30
CA ALA A 299 37.98 -58.98 52.13
C ALA A 299 39.32 -59.53 52.67
N PRO A 300 39.38 -60.78 53.18
CA PRO A 300 40.63 -61.43 53.56
C PRO A 300 41.59 -61.54 52.37
N LEU A 301 42.85 -61.13 52.56
CA LEU A 301 43.87 -61.09 51.50
C LEU A 301 44.41 -62.48 51.15
N ASP A 302 44.75 -62.67 49.88
CA ASP A 302 45.54 -63.83 49.43
C ASP A 302 46.99 -63.71 49.93
N PRO A 303 47.65 -64.84 50.30
CA PRO A 303 49.03 -64.81 50.79
C PRO A 303 49.99 -64.40 49.66
N MET A 304 50.52 -63.18 49.74
CA MET A 304 51.48 -62.64 48.78
C MET A 304 52.92 -63.03 49.14
N THR A 305 53.77 -63.27 48.15
CA THR A 305 55.19 -63.57 48.40
C THR A 305 55.96 -62.30 48.76
N GLU A 306 57.02 -62.43 49.57
CA GLU A 306 57.88 -61.31 49.98
C GLU A 306 58.51 -60.56 48.80
N ALA A 307 58.77 -61.25 47.68
CA ALA A 307 59.31 -60.65 46.46
C ALA A 307 58.27 -59.77 45.74
N GLU A 308 57.03 -60.25 45.63
CA GLU A 308 55.90 -59.47 45.08
C GLU A 308 55.58 -58.26 45.98
N TYR A 309 55.74 -58.39 47.30
CA TYR A 309 55.59 -57.30 48.25
C TYR A 309 56.63 -56.19 48.05
N GLN A 310 57.89 -56.55 47.89
CA GLN A 310 58.97 -55.59 47.64
C GLN A 310 58.80 -54.86 46.29
N GLU A 311 58.35 -55.56 45.25
CA GLU A 311 58.05 -54.95 43.95
C GLU A 311 56.87 -53.97 44.04
N MET A 312 55.78 -54.35 44.70
CA MET A 312 54.63 -53.46 44.94
C MET A 312 55.03 -52.20 45.72
N VAL A 313 55.82 -52.36 46.78
CA VAL A 313 56.31 -51.23 47.59
C VAL A 313 57.23 -50.31 46.78
N ALA A 314 58.05 -50.86 45.88
CA ALA A 314 58.88 -50.07 44.98
C ALA A 314 58.05 -49.24 43.99
N VAL A 315 56.96 -49.79 43.47
CA VAL A 315 55.98 -49.06 42.64
C VAL A 315 55.32 -47.94 43.45
N LEU A 316 54.90 -48.21 44.69
CA LEU A 316 54.27 -47.19 45.55
C LEU A 316 55.18 -46.01 45.88
N ILE A 317 56.47 -46.27 46.16
CA ILE A 317 57.45 -45.20 46.43
C ILE A 317 57.64 -44.31 45.19
N LYS A 318 57.52 -44.88 43.99
CA LYS A 318 57.66 -44.15 42.73
C LYS A 318 56.40 -43.36 42.38
N ASP A 319 55.22 -43.95 42.57
CA ASP A 319 53.94 -43.34 42.19
C ASP A 319 53.48 -42.26 43.19
N ALA A 320 53.86 -42.38 44.47
CA ALA A 320 53.46 -41.45 45.53
C ALA A 320 53.79 -39.96 45.24
N PRO A 321 54.98 -39.58 44.74
CA PRO A 321 55.24 -38.19 44.34
C PRO A 321 54.53 -37.77 43.04
N GLU A 322 54.24 -38.71 42.13
CA GLU A 322 53.56 -38.42 40.85
C GLU A 322 52.04 -38.19 41.04
N ALA A 323 51.45 -38.68 42.13
CA ALA A 323 50.02 -38.55 42.42
C ALA A 323 49.54 -37.09 42.53
N ASP A 324 50.35 -36.19 43.13
CA ASP A 324 50.01 -34.77 43.23
C ASP A 324 50.02 -34.08 41.86
N ASP A 325 50.94 -34.47 40.97
CA ASP A 325 51.01 -33.95 39.59
C ASP A 325 49.79 -34.37 38.77
N VAL A 326 49.34 -35.63 38.92
CA VAL A 326 48.11 -36.13 38.29
C VAL A 326 46.88 -35.35 38.77
N VAL A 327 46.80 -35.01 40.07
CA VAL A 327 45.71 -34.19 40.60
C VAL A 327 45.74 -32.77 40.02
N MET A 328 46.92 -32.18 39.85
CA MET A 328 47.04 -30.87 39.17
C MET A 328 46.60 -30.96 37.71
N GLU A 329 46.94 -32.03 36.98
CA GLU A 329 46.49 -32.22 35.60
C GLU A 329 44.96 -32.33 35.52
N ILE A 330 44.33 -33.10 36.43
CA ILE A 330 42.87 -33.17 36.53
C ILE A 330 42.27 -31.77 36.78
N GLN A 331 42.91 -30.96 37.64
CA GLN A 331 42.47 -29.60 37.93
C GLN A 331 42.61 -28.66 36.72
N ASP A 332 43.70 -28.76 35.97
CA ASP A 332 43.91 -27.95 34.77
C ASP A 332 42.89 -28.31 33.68
N ARG A 333 42.61 -29.60 33.51
CA ARG A 333 41.62 -30.09 32.55
C ARG A 333 40.20 -29.65 32.90
N ILE A 334 39.79 -29.71 34.17
CA ILE A 334 38.46 -29.22 34.54
C ILE A 334 38.35 -27.70 34.36
N ASN A 335 39.40 -26.94 34.64
CA ASN A 335 39.42 -25.48 34.40
C ASN A 335 39.25 -25.16 32.90
N GLU A 336 39.93 -25.91 32.02
CA GLU A 336 39.78 -25.78 30.57
C GLU A 336 38.35 -26.16 30.11
N MET A 337 37.79 -27.25 30.66
CA MET A 337 36.42 -27.64 30.39
C MET A 337 35.39 -26.60 30.83
N GLU A 338 35.56 -25.97 32.00
CA GLU A 338 34.69 -24.89 32.46
C GLU A 338 34.75 -23.67 31.53
N SER A 339 35.95 -23.30 31.07
CA SER A 339 36.12 -22.21 30.09
C SER A 339 35.40 -22.50 28.77
N ILE A 340 35.56 -23.71 28.22
CA ILE A 340 34.87 -24.12 27.00
C ILE A 340 33.35 -24.13 27.21
N PHE A 341 32.89 -24.62 28.37
CA PHE A 341 31.48 -24.67 28.72
C PHE A 341 30.84 -23.29 28.81
N GLU A 342 31.54 -22.29 29.37
CA GLU A 342 31.09 -20.90 29.38
C GLU A 342 30.86 -20.35 27.97
N VAL A 343 31.77 -20.64 27.03
CA VAL A 343 31.63 -20.24 25.63
C VAL A 343 30.41 -20.91 24.98
N VAL A 344 30.22 -22.21 25.22
CA VAL A 344 29.06 -22.99 24.76
C VAL A 344 27.75 -22.41 25.29
N GLN A 345 27.69 -22.02 26.56
CA GLN A 345 26.51 -21.38 27.16
C GLN A 345 26.26 -19.98 26.59
N ALA A 346 27.30 -19.14 26.46
CA ALA A 346 27.17 -17.81 25.87
C ALA A 346 26.64 -17.88 24.43
N GLN A 347 27.09 -18.87 23.66
CA GLN A 347 26.59 -19.11 22.32
C GLN A 347 25.11 -19.54 22.30
N ARG A 348 24.71 -20.46 23.18
CA ARG A 348 23.30 -20.84 23.36
C ARG A 348 22.43 -19.63 23.67
N ASP A 349 22.86 -18.78 24.60
CA ASP A 349 22.08 -17.61 25.03
C ASP A 349 21.96 -16.55 23.95
N ALA A 350 23.02 -16.34 23.16
CA ALA A 350 22.95 -15.51 21.97
C ALA A 350 21.90 -16.04 20.98
N LEU A 351 21.87 -17.35 20.71
CA LEU A 351 20.88 -17.98 19.83
C LEU A 351 19.44 -17.83 20.35
N LEU A 352 19.23 -17.99 21.66
CA LEU A 352 17.92 -17.80 22.27
C LEU A 352 17.45 -16.34 22.18
N SER A 353 18.33 -15.37 22.43
CA SER A 353 18.04 -13.94 22.25
C SER A 353 17.65 -13.62 20.80
N ILE A 354 18.40 -14.18 19.85
CA ILE A 354 18.15 -14.08 18.41
C ILE A 354 16.77 -14.66 18.04
N SER A 355 16.43 -15.84 18.55
CA SER A 355 15.13 -16.46 18.33
C SER A 355 13.99 -15.60 18.89
N LYS A 356 14.13 -15.04 20.10
CA LYS A 356 13.12 -14.16 20.71
C LYS A 356 12.88 -12.93 19.85
N ALA A 357 13.94 -12.24 19.41
CA ALA A 357 13.82 -11.09 18.53
C ALA A 357 13.13 -11.45 17.19
N THR A 358 13.40 -12.63 16.63
CA THR A 358 12.72 -13.08 15.40
C THR A 358 11.23 -13.32 15.61
N ILE A 359 10.85 -13.88 16.76
CA ILE A 359 9.44 -14.10 17.14
C ILE A 359 8.73 -12.77 17.35
N GLU A 360 9.39 -11.77 17.95
CA GLU A 360 8.84 -10.41 18.10
C GLU A 360 8.56 -9.76 16.74
N VAL A 361 9.51 -9.83 15.80
CA VAL A 361 9.30 -9.34 14.43
C VAL A 361 8.15 -10.08 13.75
N HIS A 362 8.04 -11.39 13.95
CA HIS A 362 6.92 -12.16 13.42
C HIS A 362 5.57 -11.74 14.02
N SER A 363 5.51 -11.52 15.33
CA SER A 363 4.30 -11.04 16.01
C SER A 363 3.89 -9.66 15.46
N HIS A 364 4.85 -8.76 15.28
CA HIS A 364 4.60 -7.46 14.66
C HIS A 364 4.04 -7.60 13.24
N LEU A 365 4.65 -8.45 12.41
CA LEU A 365 4.19 -8.70 11.05
C LEU A 365 2.81 -9.36 10.99
N SER A 366 2.52 -10.28 11.92
CA SER A 366 1.22 -10.92 12.04
C SER A 366 0.15 -9.92 12.49
N SER A 367 0.47 -9.02 13.42
CA SER A 367 -0.43 -7.96 13.84
C SER A 367 -0.72 -6.99 12.69
N LEU A 368 0.31 -6.60 11.94
CA LEU A 368 0.20 -5.80 10.72
C LEU A 368 -0.75 -6.45 9.72
N ALA A 369 -0.54 -7.73 9.41
CA ALA A 369 -1.33 -8.47 8.44
C ALA A 369 -2.79 -8.64 8.87
N SER A 370 -3.06 -8.88 10.15
CA SER A 370 -4.43 -9.13 10.64
C SER A 370 -5.25 -7.87 10.88
N SER A 371 -4.63 -6.78 11.32
CA SER A 371 -5.36 -5.58 11.78
C SER A 371 -5.24 -4.38 10.85
N ARG A 372 -4.05 -4.11 10.31
CA ARG A 372 -3.76 -2.88 9.56
C ARG A 372 -3.83 -3.07 8.06
N LEU A 373 -3.34 -4.19 7.54
CA LEU A 373 -3.39 -4.50 6.11
C LEU A 373 -4.82 -4.47 5.53
N PRO A 374 -5.85 -5.03 6.20
CA PRO A 374 -7.22 -4.91 5.71
C PRO A 374 -7.69 -3.45 5.64
N ARG A 375 -7.23 -2.59 6.56
CA ARG A 375 -7.53 -1.15 6.56
C ARG A 375 -6.86 -0.43 5.38
N TYR A 376 -5.61 -0.74 5.08
CA TYR A 376 -4.92 -0.16 3.92
C TYR A 376 -5.62 -0.54 2.61
N ILE A 377 -5.97 -1.81 2.47
CA ILE A 377 -6.69 -2.34 1.31
C ILE A 377 -8.11 -1.73 1.22
N SER A 378 -8.83 -1.64 2.34
CA SER A 378 -10.17 -1.06 2.35
C SER A 378 -10.15 0.42 1.99
N GLN A 379 -9.12 1.18 2.37
CA GLN A 379 -8.97 2.58 1.96
C GLN A 379 -8.75 2.70 0.44
N ALA A 380 -7.96 1.82 -0.17
CA ALA A 380 -7.78 1.78 -1.62
C ALA A 380 -9.11 1.46 -2.35
N HIS A 381 -9.89 0.51 -1.83
CA HIS A 381 -11.22 0.22 -2.34
C HIS A 381 -12.19 1.39 -2.14
N ASN A 382 -12.14 2.07 -1.00
CA ASN A 382 -12.98 3.23 -0.73
C ASN A 382 -12.67 4.37 -1.72
N PHE A 383 -11.39 4.67 -1.94
CA PHE A 383 -10.98 5.63 -2.97
C PHE A 383 -11.49 5.22 -4.36
N THR A 384 -11.33 3.95 -4.75
CA THR A 384 -11.81 3.46 -6.05
C THR A 384 -13.32 3.62 -6.20
N ARG A 385 -14.08 3.30 -5.15
CA ARG A 385 -15.54 3.44 -5.12
C ARG A 385 -15.95 4.91 -5.24
N VAL A 386 -15.39 5.78 -4.41
CA VAL A 386 -15.66 7.23 -4.47
C VAL A 386 -15.28 7.77 -5.85
N TRP A 387 -14.13 7.36 -6.40
CA TRP A 387 -13.71 7.78 -7.72
C TRP A 387 -14.72 7.38 -8.80
N LEU A 388 -15.20 6.14 -8.81
CA LEU A 388 -16.20 5.69 -9.78
C LEU A 388 -17.51 6.47 -9.66
N GLU A 389 -18.02 6.61 -8.44
CA GLU A 389 -19.26 7.36 -8.17
C GLU A 389 -19.15 8.83 -8.59
N GLU A 390 -18.05 9.52 -8.23
CA GLU A 390 -17.85 10.92 -8.58
C GLU A 390 -17.50 11.11 -10.07
N ASN A 391 -16.79 10.17 -10.69
CA ASN A 391 -16.48 10.22 -12.12
C ASN A 391 -17.76 10.14 -12.97
N ASP A 392 -18.73 9.32 -12.56
CA ASP A 392 -20.03 9.25 -13.24
C ASP A 392 -20.83 10.56 -13.08
N ARG A 393 -20.75 11.20 -11.91
CA ARG A 393 -21.31 12.56 -11.70
C ARG A 393 -20.61 13.61 -12.55
N ILE A 394 -19.28 13.58 -12.63
CA ILE A 394 -18.49 14.50 -13.46
C ILE A 394 -18.83 14.31 -14.95
N LYS A 395 -18.95 13.06 -15.42
CA LYS A 395 -19.35 12.77 -16.82
C LYS A 395 -20.76 13.26 -17.12
N SER A 396 -21.69 13.05 -16.20
CA SER A 396 -23.07 13.54 -16.35
C SER A 396 -23.09 15.06 -16.41
N GLY A 397 -22.39 15.73 -15.48
CA GLY A 397 -22.28 17.19 -15.50
C GLY A 397 -21.54 17.74 -16.72
N LEU A 398 -20.56 17.01 -17.27
CA LEU A 398 -19.90 17.36 -18.53
C LEU A 398 -20.87 17.31 -19.72
N ALA A 399 -21.76 16.31 -19.76
CA ALA A 399 -22.80 16.21 -20.77
C ALA A 399 -23.79 17.38 -20.61
N GLU A 400 -24.26 17.66 -19.39
CA GLU A 400 -25.15 18.79 -19.10
C GLU A 400 -24.52 20.15 -19.48
N LEU A 401 -23.23 20.38 -19.19
CA LEU A 401 -22.52 21.59 -19.63
C LEU A 401 -22.47 21.72 -21.16
N THR A 402 -22.32 20.59 -21.86
CA THR A 402 -22.27 20.56 -23.33
C THR A 402 -23.65 20.82 -23.93
N ASP A 403 -24.70 20.24 -23.35
CA ASP A 403 -26.09 20.48 -23.76
C ASP A 403 -26.48 21.93 -23.53
N LEU A 404 -26.12 22.49 -22.38
CA LEU A 404 -26.36 23.88 -22.04
C LEU A 404 -25.62 24.84 -22.98
N HIS A 405 -24.36 24.54 -23.31
CA HIS A 405 -23.62 25.29 -24.32
C HIS A 405 -24.33 25.26 -25.68
N SER A 406 -24.82 24.09 -26.10
CA SER A 406 -25.56 23.95 -27.37
C SER A 406 -26.89 24.71 -27.36
N LEU A 407 -27.59 24.75 -26.21
CA LEU A 407 -28.83 25.50 -26.03
C LEU A 407 -28.58 27.01 -26.16
N TYR A 408 -27.53 27.53 -25.51
CA TYR A 408 -27.18 28.95 -25.56
C TYR A 408 -26.63 29.39 -26.91
N ASP A 409 -25.84 28.55 -27.58
CA ASP A 409 -25.47 28.83 -28.97
C ASP A 409 -26.70 28.79 -29.90
N GLY A 410 -27.60 27.83 -29.70
CA GLY A 410 -28.89 27.77 -30.39
C GLY A 410 -29.74 29.02 -30.17
N PHE A 411 -29.76 29.57 -28.96
CA PHE A 411 -30.47 30.81 -28.63
C PHE A 411 -29.88 32.03 -29.36
N LEU A 412 -28.54 32.14 -29.42
CA LEU A 412 -27.86 33.16 -30.22
C LEU A 412 -28.27 33.06 -31.70
N ASN A 413 -28.28 31.84 -32.25
CA ASN A 413 -28.65 31.58 -33.65
C ASN A 413 -30.14 31.90 -33.93
N ALA A 414 -31.02 31.60 -32.97
CA ALA A 414 -32.44 31.93 -33.07
C ALA A 414 -32.68 33.44 -33.05
N TYR A 415 -31.89 34.20 -32.29
CA TYR A 415 -31.97 35.66 -32.28
C TYR A 415 -31.56 36.28 -33.62
N ASP A 416 -30.46 35.83 -34.21
CA ASP A 416 -30.05 36.25 -35.57
C ASP A 416 -31.12 35.89 -36.61
N SER A 417 -31.76 34.73 -36.48
CA SER A 417 -32.85 34.31 -37.35
C SER A 417 -34.11 35.17 -37.19
N LEU A 418 -34.44 35.58 -35.95
CA LEU A 418 -35.56 36.49 -35.66
C LEU A 418 -35.35 37.84 -36.33
N LEU A 419 -34.13 38.39 -36.27
CA LEU A 419 -33.76 39.64 -36.93
C LEU A 419 -33.99 39.58 -38.45
N LEU A 420 -33.57 38.48 -39.09
CA LEU A 420 -33.77 38.25 -40.52
C LEU A 420 -35.26 38.08 -40.87
N GLU A 421 -36.03 37.37 -40.04
CA GLU A 421 -37.46 37.17 -40.27
C GLU A 421 -38.25 38.47 -40.16
N VAL A 422 -37.92 39.34 -39.20
CA VAL A 422 -38.55 40.66 -39.05
C VAL A 422 -38.25 41.52 -40.28
N ALA A 423 -37.00 41.51 -40.76
CA ALA A 423 -36.62 42.20 -41.99
C ALA A 423 -37.39 41.64 -43.21
N ARG A 424 -37.56 40.31 -43.30
CA ARG A 424 -38.33 39.66 -44.36
C ARG A 424 -39.80 40.08 -44.33
N ARG A 425 -40.47 40.03 -43.17
CA ARG A 425 -41.88 40.44 -43.02
C ARG A 425 -42.06 41.91 -43.38
N ARG A 426 -41.12 42.78 -43.00
CA ARG A 426 -41.11 44.19 -43.43
C ARG A 426 -41.02 44.31 -44.95
N HIS A 427 -40.14 43.57 -45.60
CA HIS A 427 -40.00 43.62 -47.06
C HIS A 427 -41.27 43.14 -47.77
N VAL A 428 -41.90 42.07 -47.28
CA VAL A 428 -43.20 41.60 -47.80
C VAL A 428 -44.26 42.67 -47.63
N ARG A 429 -44.35 43.32 -46.46
CA ARG A 429 -45.28 44.44 -46.24
C ARG A 429 -45.08 45.57 -47.23
N GLN A 430 -43.84 46.02 -47.42
CA GLN A 430 -43.51 47.07 -48.38
C GLN A 430 -43.90 46.68 -49.82
N ARG A 431 -43.73 45.41 -50.18
CA ARG A 431 -44.18 44.88 -51.49
C ARG A 431 -45.70 44.89 -51.61
N VAL A 432 -46.43 44.44 -50.59
CA VAL A 432 -47.91 44.49 -50.56
C VAL A 432 -48.39 45.93 -50.68
N GLU A 433 -47.78 46.87 -49.94
CA GLU A 433 -48.11 48.29 -50.03
C GLU A 433 -47.78 48.91 -51.38
N LYS A 434 -46.73 48.45 -52.05
CA LYS A 434 -46.42 48.86 -53.42
C LYS A 434 -47.49 48.36 -54.39
N VAL A 435 -47.87 47.09 -54.31
CA VAL A 435 -48.93 46.51 -55.15
C VAL A 435 -50.27 47.21 -54.91
N LEU A 436 -50.65 47.43 -53.64
CA LEU A 436 -51.89 48.16 -53.32
C LEU A 436 -51.89 49.58 -53.89
N ARG A 437 -50.75 50.30 -53.84
CA ARG A 437 -50.63 51.62 -54.46
C ARG A 437 -50.76 51.57 -55.98
N GLU A 438 -50.10 50.61 -56.63
CA GLU A 438 -50.17 50.42 -58.08
C GLU A 438 -51.59 50.02 -58.53
N THR A 439 -52.25 49.12 -57.80
CA THR A 439 -53.62 48.69 -58.09
C THR A 439 -54.61 49.82 -57.84
N ARG A 440 -54.47 50.58 -56.75
CA ARG A 440 -55.29 51.77 -56.50
C ARG A 440 -55.15 52.78 -57.63
N HIS A 441 -53.93 53.07 -58.06
CA HIS A 441 -53.69 53.96 -59.19
C HIS A 441 -54.35 53.47 -60.49
N LYS A 442 -54.29 52.17 -60.79
CA LYS A 442 -54.98 51.58 -61.95
C LYS A 442 -56.50 51.60 -61.83
N LEU A 443 -57.06 51.38 -60.64
CA LEU A 443 -58.50 51.46 -60.39
C LEU A 443 -59.00 52.90 -60.52
N ASP A 444 -58.26 53.87 -60.00
CA ASP A 444 -58.54 55.29 -60.15
C ASP A 444 -58.52 55.68 -61.64
N GLN A 445 -57.53 55.19 -62.41
CA GLN A 445 -57.47 55.40 -63.86
C GLN A 445 -58.70 54.82 -64.60
N LEU A 446 -59.09 53.58 -64.32
CA LEU A 446 -60.27 52.95 -64.95
C LEU A 446 -61.57 53.65 -64.55
N HIS A 447 -61.66 54.14 -63.31
CA HIS A 447 -62.78 54.93 -62.84
C HIS A 447 -62.91 56.25 -63.62
N ASP A 448 -61.79 56.94 -63.84
CA ASP A 448 -61.74 58.18 -64.62
C ASP A 448 -62.08 57.93 -66.11
N GLU A 449 -61.61 56.81 -66.67
CA GLU A 449 -61.94 56.38 -68.05
C GLU A 449 -63.45 56.06 -68.20
N ASP A 450 -64.06 55.29 -67.29
CA ASP A 450 -65.52 54.99 -67.31
C ASP A 450 -66.34 56.26 -67.04
N ALA A 451 -65.91 57.13 -66.12
CA ALA A 451 -66.56 58.41 -65.86
C ALA A 451 -66.59 59.27 -67.13
N SER A 452 -65.46 59.38 -67.83
CA SER A 452 -65.35 60.14 -69.08
C SER A 452 -66.19 59.52 -70.21
N ALA A 453 -66.19 58.18 -70.35
CA ALA A 453 -66.98 57.49 -71.36
C ALA A 453 -68.49 57.65 -71.12
N ARG A 454 -68.95 57.53 -69.87
CA ARG A 454 -70.35 57.78 -69.49
C ARG A 454 -70.76 59.23 -69.68
N ASP A 455 -69.88 60.19 -69.36
CA ASP A 455 -70.17 61.60 -69.58
C ASP A 455 -70.26 61.93 -71.08
N THR A 456 -69.36 61.36 -71.89
CA THR A 456 -69.40 61.47 -73.36
C THR A 456 -70.69 60.88 -73.91
N PHE A 457 -71.06 59.66 -73.49
CA PHE A 457 -72.33 59.03 -73.88
C PHE A 457 -73.55 59.86 -73.47
N ARG A 458 -73.53 60.42 -72.25
CA ARG A 458 -74.60 61.29 -71.74
C ARG A 458 -74.74 62.57 -72.56
N VAL A 459 -73.63 63.19 -72.97
CA VAL A 459 -73.63 64.39 -73.82
C VAL A 459 -74.12 64.07 -75.23
N GLU A 460 -73.73 62.94 -75.82
CA GLU A 460 -74.04 62.61 -77.21
C GLU A 460 -75.44 62.00 -77.41
N GLN A 461 -75.90 61.15 -76.48
CA GLN A 461 -77.12 60.35 -76.63
C GLN A 461 -78.18 60.63 -75.55
N GLY A 462 -77.82 61.36 -74.48
CA GLY A 462 -78.71 61.57 -73.33
C GLY A 462 -79.99 62.32 -73.65
N ASP A 463 -79.95 63.30 -74.57
CA ASP A 463 -81.13 64.08 -74.98
C ASP A 463 -82.18 63.24 -75.74
N PHE A 464 -81.77 62.09 -76.29
CA PHE A 464 -82.63 61.18 -77.06
C PHE A 464 -83.15 59.99 -76.22
N LEU A 465 -82.72 59.86 -74.97
CA LEU A 465 -83.05 58.74 -74.09
C LEU A 465 -83.98 59.21 -72.95
N PRO A 466 -85.21 58.68 -72.85
CA PRO A 466 -86.07 58.91 -71.69
C PRO A 466 -85.40 58.44 -70.39
N SER A 467 -85.50 59.22 -69.33
CA SER A 467 -84.84 58.94 -68.04
C SER A 467 -85.28 57.64 -67.36
N ASP A 468 -86.36 57.01 -67.82
CA ASP A 468 -86.96 55.79 -67.28
C ASP A 468 -86.55 54.50 -68.01
N ILE A 469 -85.80 54.59 -69.12
CA ILE A 469 -85.39 53.40 -69.90
C ILE A 469 -84.41 52.51 -69.13
N TRP A 470 -83.52 53.09 -68.32
CA TRP A 470 -82.65 52.40 -67.39
C TRP A 470 -82.19 53.35 -66.26
N PRO A 471 -82.50 53.04 -64.99
CA PRO A 471 -82.10 53.88 -63.85
C PRO A 471 -80.59 54.09 -63.69
N GLY A 472 -79.77 53.24 -64.33
CA GLY A 472 -78.31 53.29 -64.24
C GLY A 472 -77.63 54.33 -65.12
N VAL A 473 -78.33 54.94 -66.09
CA VAL A 473 -77.75 55.90 -67.05
C VAL A 473 -77.18 57.14 -66.34
N GLY A 474 -77.74 57.54 -65.20
CA GLY A 474 -77.28 58.68 -64.40
C GLY A 474 -76.35 58.35 -63.23
N LEU A 475 -75.98 57.07 -63.03
CA LEU A 475 -75.16 56.67 -61.90
C LEU A 475 -73.67 56.88 -62.18
N ALA A 476 -72.96 57.45 -61.20
CA ALA A 476 -71.51 57.53 -61.21
C ALA A 476 -70.87 56.12 -61.28
N PRO A 477 -69.63 56.01 -61.81
CA PRO A 477 -68.90 54.76 -61.79
C PRO A 477 -68.68 54.26 -60.36
N MET A 478 -68.57 52.94 -60.21
CA MET A 478 -68.36 52.32 -58.90
C MET A 478 -66.97 52.66 -58.35
N GLN A 479 -66.85 52.76 -57.02
CA GLN A 479 -65.57 52.93 -56.31
C GLN A 479 -65.25 51.67 -55.50
N VAL A 480 -63.99 51.25 -55.54
CA VAL A 480 -63.49 50.07 -54.83
C VAL A 480 -62.57 50.51 -53.70
N GLN A 481 -62.80 50.00 -52.48
CA GLN A 481 -61.98 50.28 -51.31
C GLN A 481 -61.33 49.01 -50.78
N PHE A 482 -60.05 49.10 -50.41
CA PHE A 482 -59.32 48.00 -49.78
C PHE A 482 -59.38 48.14 -48.26
N LEU A 483 -59.86 47.10 -47.58
CA LEU A 483 -59.90 47.02 -46.11
C LEU A 483 -58.80 46.07 -45.63
N ARG A 484 -58.00 46.51 -44.65
CA ARG A 484 -57.04 45.63 -43.96
C ARG A 484 -57.79 44.88 -42.86
N LEU A 485 -57.65 43.56 -42.85
CA LEU A 485 -58.16 42.70 -41.79
C LEU A 485 -56.99 42.26 -40.90
N SER A 486 -57.17 42.31 -39.59
CA SER A 486 -56.17 41.83 -38.64
C SER A 486 -55.94 40.32 -38.81
N GLY A 487 -54.68 39.90 -38.82
CA GLY A 487 -54.34 38.49 -38.88
C GLY A 487 -54.74 37.79 -37.58
N GLY A 488 -55.38 36.62 -37.69
CA GLY A 488 -55.67 35.78 -36.52
C GLY A 488 -54.39 35.24 -35.86
N HIS A 489 -54.49 34.86 -34.58
CA HIS A 489 -53.43 34.11 -33.92
C HIS A 489 -53.26 32.77 -34.65
N LEU A 490 -52.03 32.43 -35.03
CA LEU A 490 -51.76 31.11 -35.61
C LEU A 490 -51.83 30.10 -34.47
N ASP A 491 -52.99 29.47 -34.30
CA ASP A 491 -53.14 28.34 -33.37
C ASP A 491 -52.18 27.24 -33.77
N LYS A 492 -51.21 26.98 -32.91
CA LYS A 492 -50.37 25.79 -32.94
C LYS A 492 -51.22 24.65 -32.40
N ASP A 493 -52.00 24.00 -33.27
CA ASP A 493 -52.27 22.56 -33.27
C ASP A 493 -53.43 22.26 -34.22
N THR A 494 -53.14 21.63 -35.36
CA THR A 494 -54.10 20.72 -36.01
C THR A 494 -53.34 19.72 -36.87
N VAL A 495 -53.07 18.59 -36.24
CA VAL A 495 -52.81 17.31 -36.92
C VAL A 495 -54.10 16.86 -37.62
N ALA A 496 -53.89 16.25 -38.77
CA ALA A 496 -54.81 15.61 -39.70
C ALA A 496 -56.18 15.06 -39.22
N HIS A 497 -57.09 15.11 -40.19
CA HIS A 497 -58.16 14.15 -40.55
C HIS A 497 -59.61 14.36 -40.05
N GLU A 498 -60.47 14.34 -41.09
CA GLU A 498 -61.91 14.04 -41.15
C GLU A 498 -62.93 15.20 -41.00
N ALA A 499 -63.64 15.39 -42.10
CA ALA A 499 -64.99 15.91 -42.21
C ALA A 499 -65.83 14.83 -42.94
N PRO A 500 -67.17 14.92 -43.06
CA PRO A 500 -68.17 15.71 -42.32
C PRO A 500 -69.40 14.87 -41.88
N GLU A 501 -70.35 15.46 -41.14
CA GLU A 501 -71.80 15.46 -41.46
C GLU A 501 -72.66 15.98 -40.29
N GLY A 502 -73.67 16.80 -40.61
CA GLY A 502 -74.79 17.11 -39.70
C GLY A 502 -75.19 18.60 -39.64
N PRO A 503 -76.40 19.00 -40.07
CA PRO A 503 -76.78 20.39 -40.34
C PRO A 503 -77.55 21.06 -39.20
N SER A 504 -77.44 22.38 -39.08
CA SER A 504 -78.50 23.17 -38.43
C SER A 504 -78.64 24.57 -39.04
N VAL A 505 -79.88 24.85 -39.43
CA VAL A 505 -80.44 26.04 -40.09
C VAL A 505 -80.73 27.14 -39.06
N TYR A 506 -81.01 28.35 -39.58
CA TYR A 506 -81.57 29.59 -38.96
C TYR A 506 -80.52 30.50 -38.30
N GLU A 507 -80.48 31.83 -38.50
CA GLU A 507 -81.33 32.77 -39.22
C GLU A 507 -80.61 34.12 -39.38
N HIS A 508 -81.03 34.89 -40.38
CA HIS A 508 -80.65 36.28 -40.62
C HIS A 508 -81.08 37.23 -39.49
N THR A 509 -80.24 38.20 -39.13
CA THR A 509 -80.67 39.61 -39.10
C THR A 509 -79.52 40.52 -39.49
N GLY A 510 -79.75 41.32 -40.54
CA GLY A 510 -78.87 42.42 -40.92
C GLY A 510 -79.21 43.68 -40.15
N THR A 511 -78.21 44.50 -39.85
CA THR A 511 -78.36 45.96 -39.81
C THR A 511 -77.08 46.60 -40.30
N ALA A 512 -77.21 47.35 -41.40
CA ALA A 512 -76.20 48.26 -41.90
C ALA A 512 -76.09 49.47 -40.96
N LYS A 513 -74.86 49.90 -40.68
CA LYS A 513 -74.57 51.31 -40.34
C LYS A 513 -73.24 51.71 -40.95
N ALA A 514 -73.34 52.58 -41.95
CA ALA A 514 -72.26 53.40 -42.45
C ALA A 514 -71.84 54.41 -41.35
N GLY A 515 -70.54 54.66 -41.25
CA GLY A 515 -69.97 55.66 -40.35
C GLY A 515 -68.44 55.60 -40.39
N VAL A 516 -67.86 56.45 -41.22
CA VAL A 516 -66.43 56.72 -41.33
C VAL A 516 -65.87 57.16 -39.96
N SER A 517 -64.87 56.45 -39.45
CA SER A 517 -63.82 57.05 -38.62
C SER A 517 -62.47 56.43 -38.99
N ASP A 518 -61.70 57.20 -39.74
CA ASP A 518 -60.27 57.06 -39.95
C ASP A 518 -59.58 57.22 -38.58
N GLY A 519 -59.03 56.15 -38.02
CA GLY A 519 -58.35 56.21 -36.72
C GLY A 519 -58.45 54.98 -35.82
N SER A 520 -58.03 53.81 -36.29
CA SER A 520 -57.49 52.79 -35.37
C SER A 520 -56.30 52.08 -36.01
N SER A 521 -55.12 52.39 -35.46
CA SER A 521 -53.86 51.69 -35.72
C SER A 521 -53.87 50.29 -35.10
N GLU A 522 -54.73 49.40 -35.58
CA GLU A 522 -54.70 47.98 -35.21
C GLU A 522 -54.27 47.10 -36.40
N GLY A 523 -53.32 47.60 -37.18
CA GLY A 523 -52.55 46.76 -38.10
C GLY A 523 -51.36 46.13 -37.39
N GLU A 524 -50.98 44.91 -37.78
CA GLU A 524 -49.75 44.22 -37.36
C GLU A 524 -48.58 45.23 -37.30
N GLN A 525 -47.99 45.47 -36.13
CA GLN A 525 -46.91 46.45 -35.98
C GLN A 525 -45.56 45.74 -36.17
N ILE A 526 -44.98 45.81 -37.37
CA ILE A 526 -43.64 45.25 -37.63
C ILE A 526 -42.60 46.30 -37.20
N PRO A 527 -41.68 45.96 -36.29
CA PRO A 527 -40.65 46.88 -35.85
C PRO A 527 -39.72 47.35 -36.98
N ASP A 528 -39.32 48.63 -36.96
CA ASP A 528 -38.30 49.15 -37.87
C ASP A 528 -36.90 48.79 -37.31
N LEU A 529 -36.15 48.00 -38.08
CA LEU A 529 -34.78 47.60 -37.78
C LEU A 529 -33.79 48.35 -38.69
N PRO A 530 -32.67 48.87 -38.14
CA PRO A 530 -31.63 49.52 -38.93
C PRO A 530 -30.92 48.52 -39.86
N ARG A 531 -30.60 48.95 -41.08
CA ARG A 531 -30.02 48.08 -42.14
C ARG A 531 -28.70 47.43 -41.72
N GLY A 532 -27.84 48.16 -41.02
CA GLY A 532 -26.54 47.64 -40.56
C GLY A 532 -26.66 46.44 -39.62
N LEU A 533 -27.68 46.40 -38.77
CA LEU A 533 -27.90 45.30 -37.82
C LEU A 533 -28.39 44.04 -38.56
N VAL A 534 -29.25 44.21 -39.56
CA VAL A 534 -29.72 43.10 -40.41
C VAL A 534 -28.59 42.55 -41.28
N GLU A 535 -27.72 43.41 -41.81
CA GLU A 535 -26.53 43.00 -42.56
C GLU A 535 -25.51 42.28 -41.68
N GLU A 536 -25.32 42.72 -40.44
CA GLU A 536 -24.45 42.05 -39.48
C GLU A 536 -25.01 40.68 -39.06
N ALA A 537 -26.31 40.58 -38.79
CA ALA A 537 -26.99 39.31 -38.53
C ALA A 537 -26.90 38.36 -39.74
N TYR A 538 -27.05 38.88 -40.97
CA TYR A 538 -26.85 38.11 -42.19
C TYR A 538 -25.40 37.64 -42.36
N ALA A 539 -24.42 38.50 -42.07
CA ALA A 539 -23.00 38.16 -42.12
C ALA A 539 -22.65 37.09 -41.08
N ARG A 540 -23.18 37.17 -39.86
CA ARG A 540 -23.01 36.14 -38.81
C ARG A 540 -23.67 34.81 -39.21
N ALA A 541 -24.90 34.85 -39.69
CA ALA A 541 -25.60 33.66 -40.19
C ALA A 541 -24.84 33.00 -41.36
N LYS A 542 -24.33 33.80 -42.29
CA LYS A 542 -23.54 33.33 -43.44
C LYS A 542 -22.18 32.76 -43.02
N ALA A 543 -21.44 33.47 -42.18
CA ALA A 543 -20.15 33.00 -41.66
C ALA A 543 -20.29 31.67 -40.93
N ARG A 544 -21.36 31.50 -40.13
CA ARG A 544 -21.64 30.24 -39.42
C ARG A 544 -22.10 29.12 -40.36
N SER A 545 -22.90 29.42 -41.40
CA SER A 545 -23.27 28.43 -42.42
C SER A 545 -22.08 27.94 -43.25
N GLN A 546 -21.03 28.76 -43.40
CA GLN A 546 -19.79 28.40 -44.10
C GLN A 546 -18.82 27.59 -43.22
N VAL A 547 -19.00 27.55 -41.91
CA VAL A 547 -18.22 26.70 -40.98
C VAL A 547 -18.77 25.26 -40.93
N VAL A 548 -19.98 25.02 -41.46
CA VAL A 548 -20.60 23.68 -41.57
C VAL A 548 -20.44 23.08 -42.99
N PRO A 549 -19.21 22.93 -43.48
CA PRO A 549 -18.90 21.71 -44.22
C PRO A 549 -17.49 21.19 -43.87
N GLN A 550 -17.42 20.12 -43.06
CA GLN A 550 -16.44 19.02 -43.06
C GLN A 550 -16.25 18.44 -41.64
N MET A 551 -17.21 17.65 -41.16
CA MET A 551 -17.00 16.68 -40.07
C MET A 551 -17.84 15.43 -40.37
N HIS A 552 -17.70 14.85 -41.56
CA HIS A 552 -18.09 13.45 -41.84
C HIS A 552 -17.25 12.94 -43.01
N SER A 553 -16.06 12.41 -42.70
CA SER A 553 -15.31 11.45 -43.51
C SER A 553 -13.96 11.16 -42.83
N SER A 554 -13.96 10.24 -41.85
CA SER A 554 -12.98 9.15 -41.63
C SER A 554 -13.17 8.58 -40.24
#